data_AF-A0A7W1UN97-F1
#
_entry.id   AF-A0A7W1UN97-F1
#
_cell.length_a   1.000
_cell.length_b   1.000
_cell.length_c   1.000
_cell.angle_alpha   90.00
_cell.angle_beta   90.00
_cell.angle_gamma   90.00
#
_symmetry.space_group_name_H-M   'P 1'
#
loop_
_entity.id
_entity.type
_entity.pdbx_description
1 polymer ?
#
loop_
_entity_poly.entity_id
_entity_poly.type
_entity_poly.pdbx_seq_one_letter_code
_entity_poly.pdbx_strand_id
1 'polypeptide(L)' 'LPVFANFFFFITGFHGFHVFSGVIINIVIFINVLIGTYEKRGHYEMIEKTGLYWHFVDLVWVFVFTFFYLL' A
#
# COMPACT_ATOMS: atom_id res chain seq x y z
N LEU A 1 -8.22 -1.46 28.57
CA LEU A 1 -7.83 -2.75 27.94
C LEU A 1 -8.66 -3.04 26.67
N PRO A 2 -9.99 -3.20 26.69
CA PRO A 2 -10.76 -3.49 25.47
C PRO A 2 -10.72 -2.35 24.43
N VAL A 3 -10.69 -1.09 24.88
CA VAL A 3 -10.63 0.08 23.99
C VAL A 3 -9.33 0.12 23.17
N PHE A 4 -8.17 -0.13 23.80
CA PHE A 4 -6.88 -0.19 23.11
C PHE A 4 -6.86 -1.31 22.05
N ALA A 5 -7.29 -2.51 22.42
CA ALA A 5 -7.36 -3.63 21.49
C ALA A 5 -8.28 -3.33 20.29
N ASN A 6 -9.44 -2.72 20.52
CA ASN A 6 -10.37 -2.33 19.45
C ASN A 6 -9.72 -1.33 18.47
N PHE A 7 -9.06 -0.29 18.98
CA PHE A 7 -8.36 0.67 18.12
C PHE A 7 -7.17 0.04 17.39
N PHE A 8 -6.38 -0.77 18.09
CA PHE A 8 -5.25 -1.48 17.51
C PHE A 8 -5.68 -2.34 16.33
N PHE A 9 -6.58 -3.31 16.55
CA PHE A 9 -7.01 -4.24 15.49
C PHE A 9 -7.75 -3.54 14.35
N PHE A 10 -8.52 -2.49 14.63
CA PHE A 10 -9.18 -1.72 13.59
C PHE A 10 -8.18 -1.00 12.69
N ILE A 11 -7.23 -0.26 13.28
CA ILE A 11 -6.25 0.53 12.53
C ILE A 11 -5.28 -0.38 11.78
N THR A 12 -4.68 -1.37 12.46
CA THR A 12 -3.74 -2.30 11.82
C THR A 12 -4.44 -3.18 10.80
N GLY A 13 -5.69 -3.59 11.05
CA GLY A 13 -6.49 -4.37 10.11
C GLY A 13 -6.84 -3.59 8.84
N PHE A 14 -7.29 -2.34 8.99
CA PHE A 14 -7.57 -1.45 7.86
C PHE A 14 -6.31 -1.15 7.05
N HIS A 15 -5.17 -0.94 7.73
CA HIS A 15 -3.89 -0.78 7.07
C HIS A 15 -3.46 -2.05 6.33
N GLY A 16 -3.60 -3.23 6.95
CA GLY A 16 -3.32 -4.52 6.31
C GLY A 16 -4.15 -4.77 5.05
N PHE A 17 -5.41 -4.33 5.04
CA PHE A 17 -6.24 -4.33 3.83
C PHE A 17 -5.64 -3.46 2.71
N HIS A 18 -5.13 -2.26 3.02
CA HIS A 18 -4.47 -1.39 2.04
C HIS A 18 -3.18 -2.00 1.49
N VAL A 19 -2.36 -2.59 2.37
CA VAL A 19 -1.15 -3.34 1.97
C VAL A 19 -1.54 -4.45 1.00
N PHE A 20 -2.54 -5.26 1.35
CA PHE A 20 -3.00 -6.36 0.50
C PHE A 20 -3.47 -5.86 -0.88
N SER A 21 -4.30 -4.81 -0.93
CA SER A 21 -4.73 -4.23 -2.21
C SER A 21 -3.55 -3.68 -3.01
N GLY A 22 -2.57 -3.04 -2.36
CA GLY A 22 -1.39 -2.52 -3.05
C GLY A 22 -0.48 -3.63 -3.60
N VAL A 23 -0.35 -4.77 -2.91
CA VAL A 23 0.39 -5.93 -3.44
C VAL A 23 -0.27 -6.39 -4.73
N ILE A 24 -1.60 -6.53 -4.73
CA ILE A 24 -2.35 -6.92 -5.93
C ILE A 24 -2.12 -5.91 -7.07
N ILE A 25 -2.23 -4.61 -6.79
CA ILE A 25 -2.01 -3.57 -7.80
C ILE A 25 -0.57 -3.64 -8.33
N ASN A 26 0.43 -3.80 -7.47
CA ASN A 26 1.84 -3.92 -7.87
C ASN A 26 2.08 -5.16 -8.75
N ILE A 27 1.47 -6.30 -8.44
CA ILE A 27 1.54 -7.50 -9.29
C ILE A 27 0.94 -7.22 -10.67
N VAL A 28 -0.22 -6.55 -10.73
CA VAL A 28 -0.87 -6.20 -12.01
C VAL A 28 0.01 -5.25 -12.83
N ILE A 29 0.56 -4.20 -12.20
CA ILE A 29 1.49 -3.28 -12.88
C ILE A 29 2.73 -4.02 -13.36
N PHE A 30 3.30 -4.90 -12.54
CA PHE A 30 4.47 -5.70 -12.89
C PHE A 30 4.21 -6.58 -14.13
N ILE A 31 3.09 -7.29 -14.17
CA ILE A 31 2.69 -8.09 -15.34
C ILE A 31 2.51 -7.18 -16.58
N ASN A 32 1.85 -6.02 -16.42
CA ASN A 32 1.65 -5.06 -17.51
C ASN A 32 2.96 -4.49 -18.06
N VAL A 33 3.98 -4.30 -17.20
CA VAL A 33 5.34 -3.93 -17.63
C VAL A 33 5.96 -5.05 -18.46
N LEU A 34 5.89 -6.30 -18.00
CA LEU A 34 6.49 -7.45 -18.72
C LEU A 34 5.90 -7.68 -20.11
N ILE A 35 4.60 -7.42 -20.31
CA ILE A 35 3.94 -7.55 -21.61
C ILE A 35 4.08 -6.29 -22.51
N GLY A 36 4.81 -5.27 -22.04
CA GLY A 36 5.09 -4.03 -22.76
C GLY A 36 3.89 -3.10 -22.89
N THR A 37 2.89 -3.19 -22.00
CA THR A 37 1.66 -2.36 -22.08
C THR A 37 1.99 -0.87 -22.04
N TYR A 38 2.90 -0.46 -21.15
CA TYR A 38 3.22 0.96 -20.94
C TYR A 38 4.15 1.53 -22.03
N GLU A 39 5.05 0.70 -22.57
CA GLU A 39 5.86 1.07 -23.75
C GLU A 39 4.96 1.32 -24.97
N LYS A 40 3.99 0.43 -25.23
CA LYS A 40 3.00 0.60 -26.30
C LYS A 40 2.10 1.82 -26.09
N ARG A 41 1.84 2.19 -24.84
CA ARG A 41 1.04 3.37 -24.48
C ARG A 41 1.81 4.68 -24.59
N GLY A 42 3.13 4.65 -24.52
CA GLY A 42 4.00 5.82 -24.66
C GLY A 42 4.10 6.72 -23.41
N HIS A 43 3.51 6.33 -22.28
CA HIS A 43 3.65 7.05 -21.00
C HIS A 43 3.50 6.11 -19.79
N TYR A 44 4.15 6.47 -18.68
CA TYR A 44 4.30 5.63 -17.47
C TYR A 44 3.47 6.12 -16.27
N GLU A 45 2.52 7.03 -16.49
CA GLU A 45 1.71 7.67 -15.45
C GLU A 45 1.02 6.67 -14.49
N MET A 46 0.63 5.50 -14.99
CA MET A 46 -0.01 4.47 -14.16
C MET A 46 0.96 3.85 -13.15
N ILE A 47 2.24 3.69 -13.52
CA ILE A 47 3.29 3.21 -12.62
C ILE A 47 3.58 4.26 -11.56
N GLU A 48 3.65 5.54 -11.93
CA GLU A 48 3.86 6.64 -10.97
C GLU A 48 2.72 6.71 -9.94
N LYS A 49 1.47 6.61 -10.39
CA LYS A 49 0.29 6.60 -9.50
C LYS A 49 0.29 5.39 -8.56
N THR A 50 0.61 4.20 -9.07
CA THR A 50 0.72 3.00 -8.23
C THR A 50 1.88 3.11 -7.25
N GLY A 51 3.03 3.64 -7.68
CA GLY A 51 4.17 3.90 -6.79
C GLY A 51 3.81 4.88 -5.69
N LEU A 52 3.10 5.97 -6.01
CA LEU A 52 2.63 6.95 -5.02
C LEU A 52 1.65 6.32 -4.02
N TYR A 53 0.74 5.45 -4.47
CA TYR A 53 -0.13 4.67 -3.59
C TYR A 53 0.69 3.80 -2.64
N TRP A 54 1.72 3.10 -3.13
CA TRP A 54 2.55 2.23 -2.31
C TRP A 54 3.35 3.02 -1.25
N HIS A 55 3.91 4.17 -1.64
CA HIS A 55 4.59 5.07 -0.72
C HIS A 55 3.65 5.66 0.33
N PHE A 56 2.41 5.98 -0.03
CA PHE A 56 1.40 6.41 0.94
C PHE A 56 1.13 5.32 1.98
N VAL A 57 0.98 4.06 1.55
CA VAL A 57 0.79 2.93 2.47
C VAL A 57 1.99 2.80 3.41
N ASP A 58 3.21 2.84 2.89
CA ASP A 58 4.44 2.76 3.71
C ASP A 58 4.53 3.88 4.76
N LEU A 59 4.23 5.13 4.36
CA LEU A 59 4.21 6.28 5.26
C LEU A 59 3.18 6.11 6.40
N VAL A 60 1.97 5.62 6.09
CA VAL A 60 0.96 5.31 7.11
C VAL A 60 1.47 4.22 8.07
N TRP A 61 2.18 3.21 7.57
CA TRP A 61 2.73 2.15 8.40
C TRP A 61 3.77 2.67 9.40
N VAL A 62 4.65 3.58 8.98
CA VAL A 62 5.65 4.20 9.86
C VAL A 62 4.97 4.86 11.07
N PHE A 63 3.86 5.57 10.85
CA PHE A 63 3.10 6.15 11.97
C PHE A 63 2.45 5.10 12.86
N VAL A 64 1.78 4.10 12.27
CA VAL A 64 1.15 3.01 13.04
C VAL A 64 2.19 2.27 13.89
N PHE A 65 3.34 1.95 13.30
CA PHE A 65 4.43 1.28 14.01
C PHE A 65 4.94 2.13 15.19
N THR A 66 5.15 3.43 14.97
CA THR A 66 5.64 4.33 16.01
C THR A 66 4.67 4.42 17.20
N PHE A 67 3.38 4.66 16.96
CA PHE A 67 2.41 4.89 18.04
C PHE A 67 1.91 3.63 18.75
N PHE A 68 1.89 2.47 18.09
CA PHE A 68 1.36 1.24 18.68
C PHE A 68 2.42 0.24 19.13
N TYR A 69 3.65 0.32 18.60
CA TYR A 69 4.72 -0.63 18.90
C TYR A 69 5.91 -0.01 19.63
N LEU A 70 6.20 1.30 19.45
CA LEU A 70 7.38 1.95 20.06
C LEU A 70 7.06 2.85 21.27
N LEU A 71 5.91 3.55 21.25
CA LEU A 71 5.43 4.43 22.32
C LEU A 71 4.39 3.71 23.19
#